data_AF-A0A5N4B5Z8-F1
#
_entry.id   AF-A0A5N4B5Z8-F1
#
_cell.length_a   1.000
_cell.length_b   1.000
_cell.length_c   1.000
_cell.angle_alpha   90.00
_cell.angle_beta   90.00
_cell.angle_gamma   90.00
#
_symmetry.space_group_name_H-M   'P 1'
#
loop_
_entity.id
_entity.type
_entity.pdbx_description
1 polymer ?
#
loop_
_entity_poly.entity_id
_entity_poly.type
_entity_poly.pdbx_seq_one_letter_code
_entity_poly.pdbx_strand_id
1 'polypeptide(L)'
;MKRFTFLIILCVVVAKRRIPEVQVKQWERIISSFKADCIEEANVDPILVERMVYELEFPEDEGLKKYWRCTHNHFHSIKANHNLDGEQISNQVPFVPPQLALQCTTESNHIKDLIEKAFEGAKCIINKLAV
;
A
#
# COMPACT_ATOMS: atom_id res chain seq x y z
N MET A 1 34.80 48.23 -10.99
CA MET A 1 34.19 46.94 -11.41
C MET A 1 33.82 46.15 -10.16
N LYS A 2 32.55 46.07 -9.79
CA LYS A 2 32.06 45.12 -8.77
C LYS A 2 30.74 44.55 -9.27
N ARG A 3 30.81 43.43 -9.98
CA ARG A 3 29.62 42.65 -10.39
C ARG A 3 29.16 41.90 -9.15
N PHE A 4 28.03 42.34 -8.59
CA PHE A 4 27.32 41.61 -7.54
C PHE A 4 26.54 40.48 -8.20
N THR A 5 27.13 39.28 -8.20
CA THR A 5 26.47 38.07 -8.70
C THR A 5 25.45 37.61 -7.66
N PHE A 6 24.16 37.91 -7.88
CA PHE A 6 23.07 37.36 -7.06
C PHE A 6 22.93 35.86 -7.35
N LEU A 7 23.36 35.02 -6.41
CA LEU A 7 23.12 33.59 -6.39
C LEU A 7 21.65 33.35 -6.00
N ILE A 8 20.78 33.17 -6.99
CA ILE A 8 19.39 32.75 -6.78
C ILE A 8 19.44 31.27 -6.37
N ILE A 9 19.29 31.01 -5.08
CA ILE A 9 19.07 29.66 -4.54
C ILE A 9 17.65 29.25 -4.95
N LEU A 10 17.54 28.42 -5.98
CA LEU A 10 16.31 27.73 -6.35
C LEU A 10 15.99 26.70 -5.26
N CYS A 11 15.12 27.05 -4.32
CA CYS A 11 14.45 26.07 -3.48
C CYS A 11 13.48 25.27 -4.34
N VAL A 12 13.94 24.14 -4.88
CA VAL A 12 13.07 23.14 -5.50
C VAL A 12 12.30 22.48 -4.35
N VAL A 13 11.05 22.93 -4.12
CA VAL A 13 10.13 22.23 -3.23
C VAL A 13 9.75 20.92 -3.93
N VAL A 14 10.38 19.83 -3.54
CA VAL A 14 9.96 18.49 -3.97
C VAL A 14 8.68 18.17 -3.19
N ALA A 15 7.54 18.18 -3.87
CA ALA A 15 6.30 17.70 -3.28
C ALA A 15 6.45 16.20 -2.97
N LYS A 16 6.42 15.82 -1.68
CA LYS A 16 6.41 14.41 -1.27
C LYS A 16 5.03 13.83 -1.64
N ARG A 17 5.03 12.78 -2.46
CA ARG A 17 3.80 12.03 -2.79
C ARG A 17 3.17 11.47 -1.53
N ARG A 18 1.86 11.47 -1.45
CA ARG A 18 1.12 10.90 -0.30
C ARG A 18 -0.26 10.41 -0.71
N ILE A 19 -0.80 9.47 0.05
CA ILE A 19 -2.22 9.12 -0.06
C ILE A 19 -3.03 10.25 0.60
N PRO A 20 -4.11 10.75 -0.04
CA PRO A 20 -5.02 11.71 0.57
C PRO A 20 -5.51 11.26 1.95
N GLU A 21 -5.49 12.16 2.94
CA GLU A 21 -5.85 11.86 4.34
C GLU A 21 -7.26 11.24 4.48
N VAL A 22 -8.20 11.65 3.62
CA VAL A 22 -9.56 11.09 3.58
C VAL A 22 -9.53 9.58 3.28
N GLN A 23 -8.70 9.15 2.33
CA GLN A 23 -8.55 7.73 1.96
C GLN A 23 -7.84 6.95 3.07
N VAL A 24 -6.84 7.54 3.72
CA VAL A 24 -6.17 6.91 4.87
C VAL A 24 -7.15 6.69 6.04
N LYS A 25 -7.97 7.69 6.38
CA LYS A 25 -9.00 7.53 7.41
C LYS A 25 -10.10 6.54 7.02
N GLN A 26 -10.37 6.37 5.72
CA GLN A 26 -11.28 5.31 5.25
C GLN A 26 -10.64 3.94 5.41
N TRP A 27 -9.37 3.80 5.03
CA TRP A 27 -8.59 2.58 5.22
C TRP A 27 -8.61 2.11 6.66
N GLU A 28 -8.25 2.98 7.61
CA GLU A 28 -8.22 2.64 9.04
C GLU A 28 -9.57 2.14 9.56
N ARG A 29 -10.67 2.74 9.10
CA ARG A 29 -12.03 2.29 9.45
C ARG A 29 -12.33 0.90 8.89
N ILE A 30 -11.99 0.67 7.63
CA ILE A 30 -12.22 -0.62 6.94
C ILE A 30 -11.47 -1.76 7.65
N ILE A 31 -10.22 -1.53 8.06
CA ILE A 31 -9.40 -2.57 8.68
C ILE A 31 -9.55 -2.65 10.19
N SER A 32 -10.27 -1.73 10.83
CA SER A 32 -10.31 -1.58 12.29
C SER A 32 -10.67 -2.86 13.04
N SER A 33 -11.52 -3.72 12.47
CA SER A 33 -11.97 -4.95 13.11
C SER A 33 -10.96 -6.10 13.04
N PHE A 34 -9.90 -6.01 12.23
CA PHE A 34 -8.92 -7.09 12.03
C PHE A 34 -7.46 -6.61 11.99
N LYS A 35 -7.18 -5.30 12.06
CA LYS A 35 -5.82 -4.75 12.04
C LYS A 35 -4.95 -5.36 13.15
N ALA A 36 -5.48 -5.44 14.37
CA ALA A 36 -4.77 -6.00 15.52
C ALA A 36 -4.43 -7.49 15.31
N ASP A 37 -5.42 -8.28 14.88
CA ASP A 37 -5.26 -9.70 14.60
C ASP A 37 -4.17 -9.95 13.54
N CYS A 38 -4.18 -9.17 12.45
CA CYS A 38 -3.15 -9.29 11.42
C CYS A 38 -1.76 -8.84 11.88
N ILE A 39 -1.67 -7.85 12.77
CA ILE A 39 -0.38 -7.44 13.37
C ILE A 39 0.18 -8.56 14.23
N GLU A 40 -0.66 -9.16 15.07
CA GLU A 40 -0.29 -10.25 15.97
C GLU A 40 0.11 -11.51 15.18
N GLU A 41 -0.72 -11.94 14.22
CA GLU A 41 -0.47 -13.13 13.39
C GLU A 41 0.84 -12.99 12.59
N ALA A 42 1.08 -11.80 12.05
CA ALA A 42 2.25 -11.53 11.24
C ALA A 42 3.52 -11.31 12.07
N ASN A 43 3.39 -11.05 13.37
CA ASN A 43 4.47 -10.61 14.26
C ASN A 43 5.24 -9.43 13.64
N VAL A 44 4.51 -8.45 13.12
CA VAL A 44 5.06 -7.24 12.48
C VAL A 44 5.11 -6.08 13.46
N ASP A 45 6.11 -5.22 13.34
CA ASP A 45 6.10 -3.93 14.02
C ASP A 45 4.96 -3.06 13.44
N PRO A 46 3.97 -2.62 14.26
CA PRO A 46 2.87 -1.77 13.81
C PRO A 46 3.33 -0.50 13.08
N ILE A 47 4.52 0.02 13.42
CA ILE A 47 5.08 1.22 12.79
C ILE A 47 5.37 0.95 11.30
N LEU A 48 5.80 -0.26 10.94
CA LEU A 48 6.07 -0.60 9.53
C LEU A 48 4.79 -0.62 8.69
N VAL A 49 3.69 -1.11 9.26
CA VAL A 49 2.37 -1.10 8.62
C VAL A 49 1.93 0.34 8.35
N GLU A 50 2.11 1.22 9.33
CA GLU A 50 1.75 2.63 9.21
C GLU A 50 2.63 3.34 8.18
N ARG A 51 3.96 3.17 8.25
CA ARG A 51 4.90 3.78 7.29
C ARG A 51 4.61 3.40 5.84
N MET A 52 4.16 2.18 5.58
CA MET A 52 3.79 1.78 4.23
C MET A 52 2.61 2.58 3.67
N VAL A 53 1.60 2.90 4.48
CA VAL A 53 0.42 3.66 4.04
C VAL A 53 0.65 5.17 4.10
N TYR A 54 1.28 5.65 5.16
CA TYR A 54 1.45 7.07 5.46
C TYR A 54 2.68 7.69 4.79
N GLU A 55 3.77 6.93 4.72
CA GLU A 55 5.08 7.43 4.30
C GLU A 55 5.55 6.86 2.97
N LEU A 56 4.83 5.88 2.42
CA LEU A 56 5.15 5.13 1.20
C LEU A 56 6.50 4.41 1.30
N GLU A 57 6.82 3.91 2.50
CA GLU A 57 8.00 3.08 2.73
C GLU A 57 7.66 1.60 2.60
N PHE A 58 8.40 0.88 1.76
CA PHE A 58 8.16 -0.54 1.47
C PHE A 58 9.39 -1.37 1.87
N PRO A 59 9.70 -1.50 3.16
CA PRO A 59 10.84 -2.29 3.61
C PRO A 59 10.64 -3.77 3.26
N GLU A 60 11.73 -4.46 2.98
CA GLU A 60 11.77 -5.92 2.82
C GLU A 60 11.69 -6.60 4.19
N ASP A 61 10.51 -6.53 4.81
CA ASP A 61 10.22 -7.14 6.12
C ASP A 61 9.21 -8.28 5.98
N GLU A 62 9.59 -9.47 6.44
CA GLU A 62 8.76 -10.68 6.35
C GLU A 62 7.44 -10.56 7.13
N GLY A 63 7.44 -9.87 8.27
CA GLY A 63 6.23 -9.60 9.04
C GLY A 63 5.26 -8.70 8.25
N LEU A 64 5.78 -7.63 7.65
CA LEU A 64 4.97 -6.72 6.83
C LEU A 64 4.35 -7.44 5.63
N LYS A 65 5.10 -8.31 4.95
CA LYS A 65 4.55 -9.11 3.84
C LYS A 65 3.42 -10.03 4.32
N LYS A 66 3.59 -10.70 5.46
CA LYS A 66 2.55 -11.55 6.07
C LYS A 66 1.32 -10.75 6.52
N TYR A 67 1.50 -9.54 7.04
CA TYR A 67 0.40 -8.65 7.39
C TYR A 67 -0.51 -8.35 6.19
N TRP A 68 0.08 -8.09 5.01
CA TRP A 68 -0.71 -7.86 3.79
C TRP A 68 -1.39 -9.13 3.29
N ARG A 69 -0.75 -10.30 3.41
CA ARG A 69 -1.42 -11.59 3.17
C ARG A 69 -2.64 -11.79 4.09
N CYS A 70 -2.50 -11.49 5.38
CA CYS A 70 -3.61 -11.55 6.34
C CYS A 70 -4.74 -10.59 5.97
N THR A 71 -4.41 -9.36 5.61
CA THR A 71 -5.39 -8.36 5.17
C THR A 71 -6.16 -8.82 3.93
N HIS A 72 -5.48 -9.40 2.95
CA HIS A 72 -6.12 -9.98 1.77
C HIS A 72 -7.06 -11.16 2.10
N ASN A 73 -6.71 -11.98 3.10
CA ASN A 73 -7.56 -13.06 3.59
C ASN A 73 -8.86 -12.53 4.21
N HIS A 74 -8.79 -11.50 5.07
CA HIS A 74 -9.98 -10.88 5.67
C HIS A 74 -10.90 -10.24 4.63
N PHE A 75 -10.33 -9.71 3.55
CA PHE A 75 -11.12 -9.24 2.41
C PHE A 75 -11.67 -10.34 1.51
N HIS A 76 -11.33 -11.62 1.77
CA HIS A 76 -11.63 -12.75 0.89
C HIS A 76 -11.14 -12.53 -0.55
N SER A 77 -10.04 -11.78 -0.69
CA SER A 77 -9.50 -11.36 -1.98
C SER A 77 -8.44 -12.30 -2.52
N ILE A 78 -8.28 -13.49 -1.94
CA ILE A 78 -7.42 -14.56 -2.44
C ILE A 78 -8.33 -15.68 -2.97
N LYS A 79 -8.25 -15.94 -4.28
CA LYS A 79 -9.00 -16.99 -4.97
C LYS A 79 -8.47 -18.38 -4.63
N ALA A 80 -9.25 -19.42 -4.92
CA ALA A 80 -8.85 -20.82 -4.74
C ALA A 80 -7.58 -21.22 -5.52
N ASN A 81 -7.25 -20.52 -6.61
CA ASN A 81 -6.01 -20.70 -7.38
C ASN A 81 -4.84 -19.85 -6.85
N HIS A 82 -4.96 -19.28 -5.65
CA HIS A 82 -4.00 -18.38 -5.02
C HIS A 82 -3.72 -17.08 -5.79
N ASN A 83 -4.60 -16.68 -6.70
CA ASN A 83 -4.53 -15.35 -7.32
C ASN A 83 -5.32 -14.33 -6.50
N LEU A 84 -4.85 -13.09 -6.50
CA LEU A 84 -5.58 -11.97 -5.94
C LEU A 84 -6.78 -11.61 -6.81
N ASP A 85 -7.86 -11.20 -6.16
CA ASP A 85 -9.11 -10.78 -6.79
C ASP A 85 -9.27 -9.26 -6.77
N GLY A 86 -8.96 -8.62 -7.89
CA GLY A 86 -9.05 -7.17 -8.01
C GLY A 86 -10.46 -6.63 -7.80
N GLU A 87 -11.49 -7.36 -8.23
CA GLU A 87 -12.88 -6.97 -8.03
C GLU A 87 -13.24 -6.97 -6.54
N GLN A 88 -12.90 -8.06 -5.84
CA GLN A 88 -13.12 -8.16 -4.40
C GLN A 88 -12.37 -7.08 -3.61
N ILE A 89 -11.12 -6.76 -4.00
CA ILE A 89 -10.37 -5.65 -3.38
C ILE A 89 -11.14 -4.34 -3.54
N SER A 90 -11.61 -4.00 -4.74
CA SER A 90 -12.35 -2.75 -4.97
C SER A 90 -13.70 -2.72 -4.25
N ASN A 91 -14.35 -3.87 -4.07
CA ASN A 91 -15.61 -3.98 -3.33
C ASN A 91 -15.40 -3.74 -1.83
N GLN A 92 -14.30 -4.24 -1.26
CA GLN A 92 -13.98 -4.06 0.17
C GLN A 92 -13.32 -2.70 0.46
N VAL A 93 -12.67 -2.09 -0.54
CA VAL A 93 -11.95 -0.83 -0.40
C VAL A 93 -12.46 0.18 -1.45
N PRO A 94 -13.59 0.87 -1.21
CA PRO A 94 -14.32 1.62 -2.24
C PRO A 94 -13.55 2.80 -2.87
N PHE A 95 -12.50 3.29 -2.21
CA PHE A 95 -11.64 4.34 -2.76
C PHE A 95 -10.55 3.79 -3.70
N VAL A 96 -10.41 2.48 -3.84
CA VAL A 96 -9.56 1.82 -4.84
C VAL A 96 -10.39 1.62 -6.11
N PRO A 97 -10.10 2.33 -7.21
CA PRO A 97 -10.83 2.14 -8.46
C PRO A 97 -10.70 0.69 -8.98
N PRO A 98 -11.77 0.07 -9.50
CA PRO A 98 -11.72 -1.32 -10.01
C PRO A 98 -10.62 -1.55 -11.05
N GLN A 99 -10.38 -0.58 -11.93
CA GLN A 99 -9.32 -0.65 -12.94
C GLN A 99 -7.92 -0.69 -12.30
N LEU A 100 -7.70 0.08 -11.23
CA LEU A 100 -6.43 0.10 -10.51
C LEU A 100 -6.22 -1.23 -9.77
N ALA A 101 -7.25 -1.76 -9.10
CA ALA A 101 -7.18 -3.06 -8.44
C ALA A 101 -6.92 -4.21 -9.44
N LEU A 102 -7.61 -4.20 -10.59
CA LEU A 102 -7.39 -5.20 -11.65
C LEU A 102 -5.97 -5.11 -12.21
N GLN A 103 -5.47 -3.90 -12.44
CA GLN A 103 -4.10 -3.68 -12.90
C GLN A 103 -3.09 -4.28 -11.90
N CYS A 104 -3.17 -3.93 -10.63
CA CYS A 104 -2.21 -4.39 -9.62
C CYS A 104 -2.29 -5.90 -9.35
N THR A 105 -3.49 -6.49 -9.39
CA THR A 105 -3.64 -7.94 -9.28
C THR A 105 -3.10 -8.67 -10.51
N THR A 106 -3.29 -8.13 -11.71
CA THR A 106 -2.66 -8.67 -12.94
C THR A 106 -1.14 -8.60 -12.85
N GLU A 107 -0.59 -7.47 -12.40
CA GLU A 107 0.84 -7.26 -12.23
C GLU A 107 1.44 -8.17 -11.15
N SER A 108 0.71 -8.57 -10.10
CA SER A 108 1.26 -9.41 -9.02
C SER A 108 0.97 -10.91 -9.17
N ASN A 109 -0.07 -11.30 -9.91
CA ASN A 109 -0.52 -12.70 -9.97
C ASN A 109 0.47 -13.67 -10.62
N HIS A 110 1.50 -13.16 -11.32
CA HIS A 110 2.59 -13.99 -11.85
C HIS A 110 3.58 -14.45 -10.75
N ILE A 111 3.58 -13.81 -9.58
CA ILE A 111 4.41 -14.16 -8.44
C ILE A 111 3.93 -15.49 -7.85
N LYS A 112 4.84 -16.44 -7.64
CA LYS A 112 4.47 -17.78 -7.14
C LYS A 112 4.19 -17.80 -5.64
N ASP A 113 5.03 -17.13 -4.87
CA ASP A 113 4.87 -17.06 -3.42
C ASP A 113 3.67 -16.17 -3.06
N LEU A 114 2.75 -16.70 -2.26
CA LEU A 114 1.50 -16.00 -1.95
C LEU A 114 1.72 -14.79 -1.04
N ILE A 115 2.70 -14.85 -0.13
CA ILE A 115 3.03 -13.77 0.78
C ILE A 115 3.62 -12.60 -0.02
N GLU A 116 4.57 -12.89 -0.90
CA GLU A 116 5.17 -11.92 -1.81
C GLU A 116 4.14 -11.32 -2.77
N LYS A 117 3.27 -12.16 -3.34
CA LYS A 117 2.17 -11.73 -4.22
C LYS A 117 1.25 -10.73 -3.52
N ALA A 118 0.82 -11.05 -2.30
CA ALA A 118 -0.06 -10.20 -1.50
C ALA A 118 0.61 -8.84 -1.20
N PHE A 119 1.89 -8.87 -0.81
CA PHE A 119 2.66 -7.66 -0.55
C PHE A 119 2.81 -6.78 -1.79
N GLU A 120 3.24 -7.34 -2.92
CA GLU A 120 3.44 -6.60 -4.16
C GLU A 120 2.12 -6.06 -4.73
N GLY A 121 1.03 -6.82 -4.59
CA GLY A 121 -0.32 -6.35 -4.92
C GLY A 121 -0.72 -5.11 -4.11
N ALA A 122 -0.57 -5.15 -2.78
CA ALA A 122 -0.85 -4.02 -1.90
C ALA A 122 0.05 -2.81 -2.17
N LYS A 123 1.36 -3.04 -2.31
CA LYS A 123 2.38 -2.02 -2.65
C LYS A 123 2.05 -1.32 -3.97
N CYS A 124 1.65 -2.05 -4.99
CA CYS A 124 1.19 -1.48 -6.26
C CYS A 124 0.00 -0.53 -6.06
N ILE A 125 -1.02 -0.95 -5.28
CA ILE A 125 -2.22 -0.14 -5.04
C ILE A 125 -1.87 1.15 -4.30
N ILE A 126 -1.14 1.03 -3.19
CA ILE A 126 -0.70 2.15 -2.35
C ILE A 126 0.10 3.15 -3.18
N ASN A 127 1.06 2.68 -3.98
CA ASN A 127 1.87 3.54 -4.84
C ASN A 127 1.07 4.26 -5.93
N LYS A 128 0.00 3.65 -6.46
CA LYS A 128 -0.82 4.28 -7.51
C LYS A 128 -1.88 5.24 -6.95
N LEU A 129 -2.29 5.05 -5.69
CA LEU A 129 -3.18 5.99 -4.99
C LEU A 129 -2.47 7.27 -4.52
N ALA A 130 -1.16 7.20 -4.29
CA ALA A 130 -0.39 8.37 -3.88
C ALA A 130 -0.35 9.45 -4.97
N VAL A 131 -0.69 10.69 -4.59
CA VAL A 131 -0.66 11.89 -5.46
C VAL A 131 0.44 12.85 -5.06
#